data_AF-A0A6M8EFT1-F1
#
_entry.id   AF-A0A6M8EFT1-F1
#
_cell.length_a   1.000
_cell.length_b   1.000
_cell.length_c   1.000
_cell.angle_alpha   90.00
_cell.angle_beta   90.00
_cell.angle_gamma   90.00
#
_symmetry.space_group_name_H-M   'P 1'
#
loop_
_entity.id
_entity.type
_entity.pdbx_description
1 polymer ?
#
loop_
_entity_poly.entity_id
_entity_poly.type
_entity_poly.pdbx_seq_one_letter_code
_entity_poly.pdbx_strand_id
1 'polypeptide(L)' 'MNYNIIVIISIVICAIISMLISYYLVLFILGENSSLFKIAQLIITIVSMTTFYAPIKYLLMKFMDIEQEEREKND' A
#
# COMPACT_ATOMS: atom_id res chain seq x y z
N MET A 1 -10.51 7.76 -17.32
CA MET A 1 -9.15 8.31 -17.12
C MET A 1 -8.84 8.55 -15.64
N ASN A 2 -9.84 8.88 -14.80
CA ASN A 2 -9.71 9.01 -13.35
C ASN A 2 -9.33 7.71 -12.61
N TYR A 3 -9.90 6.56 -12.98
CA TYR A 3 -9.62 5.28 -12.31
C TYR A 3 -8.14 4.87 -12.33
N ASN A 4 -7.47 4.97 -13.49
CA ASN A 4 -6.03 4.67 -13.59
C ASN A 4 -5.20 5.60 -12.69
N ILE A 5 -5.59 6.86 -12.57
CA ILE A 5 -4.93 7.83 -11.68
C ILE A 5 -5.09 7.43 -10.20
N ILE A 6 -6.28 7.00 -9.79
CA ILE A 6 -6.51 6.49 -8.41
C ILE A 6 -5.64 5.27 -8.14
N VAL A 7 -5.59 4.33 -9.09
CA VAL A 7 -4.79 3.11 -8.96
C VAL A 7 -3.32 3.46 -8.78
N ILE A 8 -2.78 4.38 -9.59
CA ILE A 8 -1.40 4.85 -9.47
C ILE A 8 -1.16 5.51 -8.11
N ILE A 9 -2.03 6.42 -7.68
CA ILE A 9 -1.92 7.10 -6.36
C ILE A 9 -1.96 6.08 -5.21
N SER A 10 -2.84 5.09 -5.32
CA SER A 10 -2.99 4.02 -4.32
C SER A 10 -1.72 3.17 -4.22
N ILE A 11 -1.11 2.83 -5.35
CA ILE A 11 0.16 2.09 -5.39
C ILE A 11 1.28 2.90 -4.75
N VAL A 12 1.38 4.20 -5.06
CA VAL A 12 2.42 5.08 -4.50
C VAL A 12 2.29 5.21 -2.99
N ILE A 13 1.08 5.48 -2.49
CA ILE A 13 0.82 5.60 -1.04
C ILE A 13 1.10 4.27 -0.35
N CYS A 14 0.64 3.15 -0.93
CA CYS A 14 0.88 1.82 -0.40
C CYS A 14 2.38 1.49 -0.31
N ALA A 15 3.15 1.85 -1.34
CA ALA A 15 4.60 1.64 -1.36
C ALA A 15 5.31 2.42 -0.25
N ILE A 16 4.96 3.70 -0.06
CA ILE A 16 5.56 4.54 0.98
C ILE A 16 5.26 3.98 2.38
N ILE A 17 3.99 3.67 2.65
CA ILE A 17 3.56 3.13 3.95
C ILE A 17 4.23 1.78 4.23
N SER A 18 4.23 0.88 3.24
CA SER A 18 4.83 -0.45 3.39
C SER A 18 6.34 -0.38 3.62
N MET A 19 7.03 0.55 2.96
CA MET A 19 8.45 0.78 3.16
C MET A 19 8.73 1.26 4.59
N LEU A 20 8.00 2.27 5.07
CA LEU A 20 8.17 2.79 6.43
C LEU A 20 7.89 1.71 7.49
N ILE A 21 6.75 1.03 7.38
CA ILE A 21 6.36 -0.02 8.32
C ILE A 21 7.42 -1.13 8.35
N SER A 22 7.85 -1.62 7.19
CA SER A 22 8.85 -2.69 7.13
C SER A 22 10.18 -2.30 7.76
N TYR A 23 10.63 -1.07 7.56
CA TYR A 23 11.88 -0.58 8.14
C TYR A 23 11.79 -0.52 9.67
N TYR A 24 10.76 0.15 10.21
CA TYR A 24 10.65 0.34 11.66
C TYR A 24 10.34 -0.97 12.40
N LEU A 25 9.51 -1.85 11.84
CA LEU A 25 9.23 -3.17 12.44
C LEU A 25 10.50 -4.01 12.54
N VAL A 26 11.26 -4.10 11.45
CA VAL A 26 12.43 -4.97 11.42
C VAL A 26 13.58 -4.38 12.23
N LEU A 27 13.70 -3.05 12.26
CA LEU A 27 14.64 -2.37 13.16
C LEU A 27 14.35 -2.66 14.63
N PHE A 28 13.08 -2.68 15.02
CA PHE A 28 12.67 -3.00 16.39
C PHE A 28 12.99 -4.45 16.79
N ILE A 29 12.90 -5.41 15.85
CA ILE A 29 13.02 -6.84 16.16
C ILE A 29 14.46 -7.36 15.98
N LEU A 30 15.12 -7.02 14.86
CA LEU A 30 16.38 -7.65 14.44
C LEU A 30 17.62 -6.76 14.58
N GLY A 31 17.44 -5.44 14.69
CA GLY A 31 18.54 -4.47 14.68
C GLY A 31 19.22 -4.35 13.30
N GLU A 32 19.74 -3.16 12.99
CA GLU A 32 20.24 -2.81 11.65
C GLU A 32 21.48 -3.62 11.23
N ASN A 33 22.31 -4.04 12.18
CA ASN A 33 23.55 -4.77 11.93
C ASN A 33 23.36 -6.26 11.61
N SER A 34 22.13 -6.76 11.65
CA SER A 34 21.83 -8.17 11.37
C SER A 34 21.85 -8.44 9.86
N SER A 35 22.51 -9.52 9.44
CA SER A 35 22.49 -9.97 8.05
C SER A 35 21.08 -10.34 7.55
N LEU A 36 20.17 -10.66 8.48
CA LEU A 36 18.78 -10.99 8.19
C LEU A 36 17.87 -9.76 8.05
N PHE A 37 18.36 -8.55 8.41
CA PHE A 37 17.55 -7.32 8.40
C PHE A 37 16.89 -7.07 7.04
N LYS A 38 17.66 -7.12 5.95
CA LYS A 38 17.13 -6.87 4.61
C LYS A 38 16.13 -7.94 4.15
N ILE A 39 16.36 -9.20 4.53
CA ILE A 39 15.48 -10.32 4.18
C ILE A 39 14.14 -10.17 4.92
N ALA A 40 14.19 -9.93 6.23
CA ALA A 40 13.00 -9.71 7.03
C ALA A 40 12.25 -8.46 6.56
N GLN A 41 12.96 -7.37 6.23
CA GLN A 41 12.36 -6.15 5.69
C GLN A 41 11.61 -6.45 4.41
N LEU A 42 12.24 -7.13 3.45
CA LEU A 42 11.62 -7.51 2.17
C LEU A 42 10.32 -8.31 2.38
N ILE A 43 10.34 -9.33 3.25
CA ILE A 43 9.16 -10.16 3.54
C ILE A 43 8.03 -9.29 4.11
N ILE A 44 8.34 -8.46 5.11
CA ILE A 44 7.35 -7.57 5.72
C ILE A 44 6.82 -6.56 4.70
N THR A 45 7.67 -6.00 3.82
CA THR A 45 7.24 -5.07 2.78
C THR A 45 6.25 -5.73 1.82
N ILE A 46 6.54 -6.94 1.32
CA ILE A 46 5.66 -7.65 0.38
C ILE A 46 4.29 -7.91 1.02
N VAL A 47 4.27 -8.47 2.24
CA VAL A 47 3.04 -8.75 2.98
C VAL A 47 2.25 -7.45 3.25
N SER A 48 2.94 -6.38 3.61
CA SER A 48 2.33 -5.07 3.85
C SER A 48 1.72 -4.50 2.56
N MET A 49 2.44 -4.55 1.43
CA MET A 49 1.93 -4.05 0.15
C MET A 49 0.67 -4.79 -0.30
N THR A 50 0.64 -6.12 -0.15
CA THR A 50 -0.56 -6.90 -0.50
C THR A 50 -1.73 -6.62 0.43
N THR A 51 -1.46 -6.33 1.70
CA THR A 51 -2.51 -6.08 2.71
C THR A 51 -3.08 -4.67 2.59
N PHE A 52 -2.24 -3.65 2.39
CA PHE A 52 -2.65 -2.26 2.42
C PHE A 52 -3.18 -1.74 1.08
N TYR A 53 -2.83 -2.36 -0.04
CA TYR A 53 -3.26 -1.86 -1.35
C TYR A 53 -4.79 -1.79 -1.50
N ALA A 54 -5.51 -2.86 -1.16
CA ALA A 54 -6.97 -2.91 -1.25
C ALA A 54 -7.69 -1.85 -0.38
N PRO A 55 -7.41 -1.71 0.93
CA PRO A 55 -8.07 -0.71 1.76
C PRO A 55 -7.72 0.72 1.36
N ILE A 56 -6.47 1.00 0.96
CA ILE A 56 -6.05 2.33 0.48
C ILE A 56 -6.83 2.71 -0.79
N LYS A 57 -6.89 1.78 -1.75
CA LYS A 57 -7.64 1.97 -3.00
C LYS A 57 -9.11 2.25 -2.74
N TYR A 58 -9.74 1.47 -1.87
CA TYR A 58 -11.15 1.64 -1.50
C TYR A 58 -11.40 3.00 -0.84
N LEU A 59 -10.56 3.42 0.11
CA LEU A 59 -10.66 4.74 0.75
C LEU A 59 -10.55 5.87 -0.28
N LEU A 60 -9.56 5.82 -1.17
CA LEU A 60 -9.37 6.83 -2.21
C LEU A 60 -10.56 6.93 -3.17
N MET A 61 -11.13 5.79 -3.58
CA MET A 61 -12.32 5.76 -4.42
C MET A 61 -13.52 6.43 -3.75
N LYS A 62 -13.73 6.12 -2.47
CA LYS A 62 -14.79 6.72 -1.66
C LYS A 62 -14.59 8.23 -1.44
N PHE A 63 -13.35 8.67 -1.20
CA PHE A 63 -13.06 10.10 -0.99
C PHE A 63 -13.16 10.93 -2.25
N MET A 64 -12.88 10.35 -3.41
CA MET A 64 -13.00 11.03 -4.70
C MET A 64 -14.41 10.94 -5.29
N ASP A 65 -15.36 10.34 -4.57
CA ASP A 65 -16.77 10.15 -4.98
C ASP A 65 -16.95 9.42 -6.32
N ILE A 66 -15.97 8.59 -6.67
CA ILE A 66 -15.95 7.85 -7.94
C ILE A 66 -16.80 6.57 -7.85
N GLU A 67 -17.26 6.20 -6.65
CA GLU A 67 -18.21 5.09 -6.43
C GLU A 67 -19.54 5.31 -7.18
N GLN A 68 -19.94 6.57 -7.42
CA GLN A 68 -21.17 6.89 -8.15
C GLN A 68 -20.97 6.80 -9.68
N GLU A 69 -19.85 7.31 -10.20
CA GLU A 69 -19.51 7.25 -11.64
C GLU A 69 -19.26 5.81 -12.15
N GLU A 70 -18.72 4.89 -11.33
CA GLU A 70 -18.51 3.50 -11.76
C GLU A 70 -19.78 2.63 -11.72
N ARG A 71 -20.76 2.94 -10.85
CA ARG A 71 -22.06 2.24 -10.86
C ARG A 71 -22.92 2.67 -12.05
N GLU A 72 -22.99 3.97 -12.33
CA GLU A 72 -23.77 4.50 -13.46
C GLU A 72 -23.24 4.10 -14.84
N LYS A 73 -21.97 3.66 -14.92
CA LYS A 73 -21.37 3.21 -16.19
C LYS A 73 -21.59 1.72 -16.48
N ASN A 74 -22.07 0.96 -15.49
CA ASN A 74 -22.30 -0.49 -15.59
C ASN A 74 -23.81 -0.86 -15.57
N ASP A 75 -24.70 0.13 -15.49
CA ASP A 75 -26.14 0.04 -15.79
C ASP A 75 -26.44 0.69 -17.15
#